data_AF-A0A382ZES4-F1
#
_entry.id   AF-A0A382ZES4-F1
#
_cell.length_a   1.000
_cell.length_b   1.000
_cell.length_c   1.000
_cell.angle_alpha   90.00
_cell.angle_beta   90.00
_cell.angle_gamma   90.00
#
_symmetry.space_group_name_H-M   'P 1'
#
loop_
_entity.id
_entity.type
_entity.pdbx_description
1 polymer ?
#
loop_
_entity_poly.entity_id
_entity_poly.type
_entity_poly.pdbx_seq_one_letter_code
_entity_poly.pdbx_strand_id
1 'polypeptide(L)' 'MLLRISTLLFIFINSFELFASDNRVIVASTTSTYDTGLLSYLNNFFEDSFDIKVQILSLGTGQAIRVAQDGNAEVLLVH' A
#
# COMPACT_ATOMS: atom_id res chain seq x y z
N MET A 1 -22.89 1.27 42.19
CA MET A 1 -22.51 0.10 41.38
C MET A 1 -22.71 0.35 39.88
N LEU A 2 -23.90 0.82 39.47
CA LEU A 2 -24.24 1.11 38.07
C LEU A 2 -23.34 2.17 37.39
N LEU A 3 -22.98 3.25 38.09
CA LEU A 3 -22.12 4.31 37.53
C LEU A 3 -20.71 3.81 37.18
N ARG A 4 -20.17 2.86 37.97
CA ARG A 4 -18.85 2.23 37.73
C ARG A 4 -18.89 1.30 36.51
N ILE A 5 -20.00 0.58 36.33
CA ILE A 5 -20.21 -0.29 35.16
C ILE A 5 -20.33 0.55 33.89
N SER A 6 -21.03 1.69 33.96
CA SER A 6 -21.15 2.60 32.82
C SER A 6 -19.82 3.25 32.42
N THR A 7 -18.96 3.57 33.38
CA THR A 7 -17.63 4.15 33.08
C THR A 7 -16.67 3.12 32.50
N LEU A 8 -16.70 1.89 33.01
CA LEU A 8 -15.94 0.76 32.43
C LEU A 8 -16.37 0.44 31.00
N LEU A 9 -17.67 0.46 30.72
CA LEU A 9 -18.20 0.22 29.38
C LEU A 9 -17.80 1.33 28.40
N PHE A 10 -17.79 2.59 28.85
CA PHE A 10 -17.38 3.73 28.03
C PHE A 10 -15.90 3.65 27.64
N ILE A 11 -15.01 3.29 28.57
CA ILE A 11 -13.58 3.10 28.27
C ILE A 11 -13.37 1.95 27.28
N PHE A 12 -14.12 0.86 27.45
CA PHE A 12 -14.01 -0.31 26.56
C PHE A 12 -14.38 0.00 25.11
N ILE A 13 -15.43 0.81 24.88
CA ILE A 13 -15.88 1.19 23.54
C ILE A 13 -14.88 2.14 22.85
N ASN A 14 -14.23 3.03 23.59
CA ASN A 14 -13.26 3.99 23.03
C ASN A 14 -11.89 3.37 22.71
N SER A 15 -11.65 2.11 23.06
CA SER A 15 -10.36 1.43 22.86
C SER A 15 -10.21 0.74 21.51
N PHE A 16 -11.23 0.82 20.64
CA PHE A 16 -11.18 0.24 19.30
C PHE A 16 -10.46 1.20 18.34
N GLU A 17 -9.16 0.99 18.16
CA GLU A 17 -8.46 1.54 16.99
C GLU A 17 -8.93 0.80 15.74
N LEU A 18 -9.54 1.54 14.81
CA LEU A 18 -9.91 1.02 13.50
C LEU A 18 -8.63 0.95 12.66
N PHE A 19 -8.00 -0.23 12.60
CA PHE A 19 -6.85 -0.47 11.74
C PHE A 19 -7.27 -0.40 10.27
N ALA A 20 -7.11 0.78 9.65
CA ALA A 20 -7.17 0.90 8.20
C ALA A 20 -5.95 0.20 7.58
N SER A 21 -6.16 -0.52 6.48
CA SER A 21 -5.06 -1.10 5.71
C SER A 21 -4.14 0.03 5.21
N ASP A 22 -2.82 -0.21 5.19
CA ASP A 22 -1.84 0.74 4.64
C ASP A 22 -2.32 1.29 3.29
N ASN A 23 -2.40 2.61 3.15
CA ASN A 23 -2.87 3.27 1.94
C ASN A 23 -1.77 3.18 0.86
N ARG A 24 -1.67 2.03 0.18
CA ARG A 24 -0.61 1.74 -0.77
C ARG A 24 -1.11 1.00 -2.01
N VAL A 25 -0.33 1.10 -3.08
CA VAL A 25 -0.50 0.35 -4.33
C VAL A 25 0.82 -0.32 -4.71
N ILE A 26 0.78 -1.59 -5.06
CA ILE A 26 1.92 -2.39 -5.50
C ILE A 26 1.99 -2.39 -7.03
N VAL A 27 3.14 -1.96 -7.55
CA VAL A 27 3.43 -1.92 -8.98
C VAL A 27 4.53 -2.93 -9.29
N ALA A 28 4.23 -3.92 -10.12
CA ALA A 28 5.23 -4.81 -10.69
C ALA A 28 5.87 -4.16 -11.93
N SER A 29 7.19 -3.99 -11.92
CA SER A 29 7.94 -3.38 -13.02
C SER A 29 9.26 -4.09 -13.29
N THR A 30 9.93 -3.72 -14.39
CA THR A 30 11.26 -4.23 -14.71
C THR A 30 12.37 -3.45 -14.00
N THR A 31 13.49 -4.12 -13.74
CA THR A 31 14.72 -3.47 -13.24
C THR A 31 15.22 -2.37 -14.18
N SER A 32 15.15 -2.61 -15.50
CA SER A 32 15.55 -1.63 -16.51
C SER A 32 14.79 -0.31 -16.40
N THR A 33 13.50 -0.34 -16.04
CA THR A 33 12.70 0.87 -15.83
C THR A 33 12.94 1.47 -14.44
N TYR A 34 13.07 0.64 -13.40
CA TYR A 34 13.35 1.10 -12.04
C TYR A 34 14.66 1.89 -11.95
N ASP A 35 15.72 1.37 -12.58
CA ASP A 35 17.07 1.94 -12.52
C ASP A 35 17.18 3.30 -13.24
N THR A 36 16.20 3.67 -14.08
CA THR A 36 16.13 5.01 -14.67
C THR A 36 15.78 6.10 -13.66
N GLY A 37 15.21 5.73 -12.51
CA GLY A 37 14.66 6.67 -11.52
C GLY A 37 13.31 7.27 -11.90
N LEU A 38 12.75 6.95 -13.07
CA LEU A 38 11.44 7.45 -13.52
C LEU A 38 10.34 7.17 -12.50
N LEU A 39 10.26 5.92 -12.03
CA LEU A 39 9.19 5.51 -11.14
C LEU A 39 9.29 6.13 -9.75
N SER A 40 10.52 6.36 -9.25
CA SER A 40 10.74 7.08 -8.00
C SER A 40 10.27 8.53 -8.10
N TYR A 41 10.54 9.19 -9.24
CA TYR A 41 10.07 10.55 -9.49
C TYR A 41 8.54 10.62 -9.55
N LEU A 42 7.90 9.72 -10.29
CA LEU A 42 6.44 9.65 -10.40
C LEU A 42 5.77 9.29 -9.07
N ASN A 43 6.38 8.40 -8.28
CA ASN A 43 5.85 8.01 -6.98
C ASN A 43 5.72 9.20 -6.04
N ASN A 44 6.77 10.04 -5.91
CA ASN A 44 6.72 11.21 -5.03
C ASN A 44 5.55 12.14 -5.39
N PHE A 45 5.35 12.40 -6.68
CA PHE A 45 4.23 13.23 -7.15
C PHE A 45 2.86 12.60 -6.86
N PHE A 46 2.76 11.27 -7.00
CA PHE A 46 1.52 10.54 -6.73
C PHE A 46 1.18 10.51 -5.24
N GLU A 47 2.18 10.24 -4.38
CA GLU A 47 2.06 10.30 -2.92
C GLU A 47 1.60 11.68 -2.46
N ASP A 48 2.21 12.77 -2.96
CA ASP A 48 1.83 14.14 -2.59
C ASP A 48 0.39 14.51 -3.00
N SER A 49 -0.11 13.93 -4.09
CA SER A 49 -1.44 14.26 -4.65
C SER A 49 -2.57 13.44 -4.05
N PHE A 50 -2.30 12.19 -3.68
CA PHE A 50 -3.33 11.21 -3.31
C PHE A 50 -3.17 10.62 -1.92
N ASP A 51 -2.06 10.89 -1.22
CA ASP A 51 -1.71 10.28 0.07
C ASP A 51 -1.69 8.74 0.00
N ILE A 52 -1.28 8.19 -1.15
CA ILE A 52 -1.18 6.75 -1.42
C ILE A 52 0.26 6.41 -1.76
N LYS A 53 0.86 5.49 -0.99
CA LYS A 53 2.23 5.02 -1.18
C LYS A 53 2.35 4.07 -2.37
N VAL A 54 3.21 4.34 -3.34
CA VAL A 54 3.45 3.38 -4.43
C VAL A 54 4.66 2.50 -4.11
N GLN A 55 4.40 1.22 -3.91
CA GLN A 55 5.43 0.21 -3.65
C GLN A 55 5.82 -0.50 -4.94
N ILE A 56 7.09 -0.41 -5.33
CA ILE A 56 7.56 -0.96 -6.60
C ILE A 56 8.29 -2.28 -6.39
N LEU A 57 7.88 -3.30 -7.12
CA LEU A 57 8.58 -4.57 -7.25
C LEU A 57 9.45 -4.51 -8.51
N SER A 58 10.76 -4.35 -8.31
CA SER A 58 11.75 -4.34 -9.40
C SER A 58 12.17 -5.76 -9.73
N LEU A 59 11.62 -6.32 -10.81
CA LEU A 59 11.72 -7.74 -11.17
C LEU A 59 12.22 -7.91 -12.62
N GLY A 60 12.52 -9.14 -13.04
CA GLY A 60 12.64 -9.44 -14.47
C GLY A 60 11.26 -9.43 -15.15
N THR A 61 11.17 -9.14 -16.45
CA THR A 61 9.87 -9.00 -17.17
C THR A 61 8.94 -10.20 -16.98
N GLY A 62 9.45 -11.43 -17.16
CA GLY A 62 8.65 -12.64 -16.98
C GLY A 62 8.15 -12.81 -15.53
N GLN A 63 8.95 -12.40 -14.55
CA GLN A 63 8.58 -12.46 -13.14
C GLN A 63 7.55 -11.37 -12.79
N ALA A 64 7.69 -10.16 -13.32
CA ALA A 64 6.71 -9.08 -13.16
C ALA A 64 5.33 -9.49 -13.70
N ILE A 65 5.28 -10.07 -14.90
CA ILE A 65 4.04 -10.60 -15.49
C ILE A 65 3.44 -11.69 -14.60
N ARG A 66 4.28 -12.62 -14.11
CA ARG A 66 3.80 -13.72 -13.26
C ARG A 66 3.21 -13.22 -11.95
N VAL A 67 3.88 -12.29 -11.28
CA VAL A 67 3.41 -11.66 -10.03
C VAL A 67 2.06 -10.98 -10.24
N ALA A 68 1.89 -10.26 -11.35
CA ALA A 68 0.61 -9.64 -11.70
C ALA A 68 -0.47 -10.69 -12.00
N GLN A 69 -0.15 -11.77 -12.73
CA GLN A 69 -1.08 -12.88 -13.00
C GLN A 69 -1.53 -13.60 -11.73
N ASP A 70 -0.63 -13.78 -10.78
CA ASP A 70 -0.93 -14.40 -9.49
C ASP A 70 -1.69 -13.45 -8.54
N GLY A 71 -1.95 -12.19 -8.95
CA GLY A 71 -2.70 -11.20 -8.18
C GLY A 71 -1.90 -10.54 -7.05
N ASN A 72 -0.58 -10.65 -7.08
CA ASN A 72 0.31 -10.12 -6.04
C ASN A 72 0.77 -8.67 -6.31
N ALA A 73 0.28 -8.05 -7.39
CA ALA A 73 0.44 -6.63 -7.69
C ALA A 73 -0.84 -6.09 -8.33
N GLU A 74 -1.20 -4.85 -8.03
CA GLU A 74 -2.39 -4.19 -8.58
C GLU A 74 -2.12 -3.56 -9.96
N VAL A 75 -0.86 -3.22 -10.25
CA VAL A 75 -0.46 -2.62 -11.54
C VAL A 75 0.77 -3.34 -12.10
N LEU A 76 0.76 -3.58 -13.41
CA LEU A 76 1.91 -4.08 -14.17
C LEU A 76 2.41 -2.99 -15.11
N LEU A 77 3.71 -2.69 -15.07
CA LEU A 77 4.38 -1.74 -15.96
C LEU A 77 5.60 -2.41 -16.60
N VAL A 78 5.51 -2.69 -17.89
CA VAL A 78 6.59 -3.30 -18.68
C VAL A 78 6.74 -2.55 -20.01
N HIS A 79 7.95 -2.57 -20.57
CA HIS A 79 8.26 -2.08 -21.91
C HIS A 79 8.52 -3.25 -22.86
#